data_AF-K1SNH4-F1
#
_entry.id   AF-K1SNH4-F1
#
_cell.length_a   1.000
_cell.length_b   1.000
_cell.length_c   1.000
_cell.angle_alpha   90.00
_cell.angle_beta   90.00
_cell.angle_gamma   90.00
#
_symmetry.space_group_name_H-M   'P 1'
#
loop_
_entity.id
_entity.type
_entity.pdbx_description
1 polymer ?
#
loop_
_entity_poly.entity_id
_entity_poly.type
_entity_poly.pdbx_seq_one_letter_code
_entity_poly.pdbx_strand_id
1 'polypeptide(L)'
;PVSFLSRKELYLIRPLIFAYEKDVKRAAASLDLPIVKSKCPADGVTERQSTKELLASLERQYPALREKIVGALQRGGISGW
;
A
#
# COMPACT_ATOMS: atom_id res chain seq x y z
N PRO A 1 -9.92 7.08 2.37
CA PRO A 1 -10.60 7.70 1.20
C PRO A 1 -11.68 6.77 0.66
N VAL A 2 -12.73 7.36 0.07
CA VAL A 2 -13.88 6.66 -0.53
C VAL A 2 -13.91 6.97 -2.02
N SER A 3 -14.14 5.96 -2.85
CA SER A 3 -14.23 6.13 -4.30
C SER A 3 -15.38 5.29 -4.85
N PHE A 4 -16.25 5.89 -5.66
CA PHE A 4 -17.35 5.16 -6.30
C PHE A 4 -16.86 4.52 -7.61
N LEU A 5 -16.99 3.20 -7.74
CA LEU A 5 -16.61 2.43 -8.92
C LEU A 5 -17.84 2.25 -9.81
N SER A 6 -18.07 3.19 -10.73
CA SER A 6 -19.27 3.23 -11.58
C SER A 6 -19.53 1.93 -12.35
N ARG A 7 -18.49 1.26 -12.87
CA ARG A 7 -18.62 -0.01 -13.60
C ARG A 7 -19.17 -1.17 -12.76
N LYS A 8 -19.09 -1.07 -11.43
CA LYS A 8 -19.51 -2.11 -10.48
C LYS A 8 -20.54 -1.59 -9.47
N GLU A 9 -20.99 -0.35 -9.63
CA GLU A 9 -21.93 0.34 -8.73
C GLU A 9 -21.62 0.17 -7.24
N LEU A 10 -20.35 0.27 -6.86
CA LEU A 10 -19.90 0.04 -5.48
C LEU A 10 -19.00 1.15 -4.94
N TYR A 11 -19.10 1.41 -3.64
CA TYR A 11 -18.19 2.30 -2.93
C TYR A 11 -16.99 1.52 -2.41
N LEU A 12 -15.80 1.85 -2.92
CA LEU A 12 -14.53 1.33 -2.42
C LEU A 12 -14.04 2.23 -1.27
N ILE A 13 -13.98 1.66 -0.08
CA ILE A 13 -13.32 2.28 1.07
C ILE A 13 -11.90 1.72 1.21
N ARG A 14 -10.92 2.59 1.47
CA ARG A 14 -9.52 2.19 1.74
C ARG A 14 -9.10 2.65 3.15
N PRO A 15 -9.48 1.92 4.22
CA PRO A 15 -9.18 2.31 5.60
C PRO A 15 -7.68 2.34 5.89
N LEU A 16 -6.92 1.48 5.22
CA LEU A 16 -5.49 1.27 5.47
C LEU A 16 -4.58 2.04 4.51
N ILE A 17 -5.09 3.01 3.74
CA ILE A 17 -4.27 3.67 2.70
C ILE A 17 -3.03 4.39 3.25
N PHE A 18 -3.10 4.86 4.51
CA PHE A 18 -2.01 5.52 5.21
C PHE A 18 -1.22 4.60 6.13
N ALA A 19 -1.64 3.34 6.29
CA ALA A 19 -0.93 2.38 7.12
C ALA A 19 0.33 1.89 6.40
N TYR A 20 1.46 1.84 7.11
CA TYR A 20 2.64 1.18 6.59
C TYR A 20 2.52 -0.34 6.76
N GLU A 21 3.12 -1.09 5.83
CA GLU A 21 3.14 -2.56 5.90
C GLU A 21 3.75 -3.07 7.21
N LYS A 22 4.77 -2.37 7.74
CA LYS A 22 5.38 -2.71 9.04
C LYS A 22 4.39 -2.60 10.20
N ASP A 23 3.48 -1.64 10.16
CA ASP A 23 2.49 -1.43 11.21
C ASP A 23 1.40 -2.49 11.16
N VAL A 24 0.95 -2.85 9.96
CA VAL A 24 0.01 -3.96 9.74
C VAL A 24 0.61 -5.28 10.21
N LYS A 25 1.87 -5.56 9.86
CA LYS A 25 2.59 -6.76 10.32
C LYS A 25 2.71 -6.80 11.85
N ARG A 26 3.11 -5.68 12.47
CA ARG A 26 3.22 -5.57 13.93
C ARG A 26 1.88 -5.83 14.61
N ALA A 27 0.81 -5.20 14.11
CA ALA A 27 -0.53 -5.36 14.65
C ALA A 27 -1.02 -6.81 14.53
N ALA A 28 -0.81 -7.45 13.38
CA ALA A 28 -1.19 -8.84 13.17
C ALA A 28 -0.44 -9.78 14.12
N ALA A 29 0.86 -9.56 14.35
CA ALA A 29 1.65 -10.34 15.30
C ALA A 29 1.21 -10.09 16.75
N SER A 30 0.97 -8.83 17.16
CA SER A 30 0.56 -8.51 18.54
C SER A 30 -0.82 -9.04 18.90
N LEU A 31 -1.68 -9.23 17.91
CA LEU A 31 -3.05 -9.73 18.08
C LEU A 31 -3.17 -11.23 17.74
N ASP A 32 -2.06 -11.91 17.46
CA ASP A 32 -2.01 -13.32 17.06
C ASP A 32 -3.00 -13.67 15.94
N LEU A 33 -3.08 -12.81 14.93
CA LEU A 33 -4.02 -13.00 13.83
C LEU A 33 -3.53 -14.13 12.89
N PRO A 34 -4.43 -15.03 12.44
CA PRO A 34 -4.06 -16.07 11.49
C PRO A 34 -3.72 -15.48 10.12
N ILE A 35 -2.46 -15.64 9.68
CA ILE A 35 -1.99 -15.16 8.37
C ILE A 35 -1.88 -16.32 7.40
N VAL A 36 -2.71 -16.31 6.35
CA VAL A 36 -2.62 -17.26 5.23
C VAL A 36 -1.70 -16.70 4.16
N LYS A 37 -0.62 -17.42 3.83
CA LYS A 37 0.29 -17.04 2.75
C LYS A 37 -0.32 -17.34 1.38
N SER A 38 0.00 -16.49 0.41
CA SER A 38 -0.40 -16.69 -0.99
C SER A 38 0.23 -17.97 -1.54
N LYS A 39 -0.54 -18.74 -2.33
CA LYS A 39 -0.04 -19.90 -3.07
C LYS A 39 0.36 -19.56 -4.51
N CYS A 40 0.24 -18.28 -4.91
CA CYS A 40 0.51 -17.86 -6.27
C CYS A 40 2.02 -18.00 -6.58
N PRO A 41 2.42 -18.71 -7.65
CA PRO A 41 3.83 -18.89 -7.99
C PRO A 41 4.52 -17.58 -8.40
N ALA A 42 3.76 -16.58 -8.82
CA ALA A 42 4.29 -15.26 -9.16
C ALA A 42 4.49 -14.36 -7.93
N ASP A 43 4.04 -14.76 -6.73
CA ASP A 43 4.21 -13.95 -5.52
C ASP A 43 5.70 -13.74 -5.22
N GLY A 44 6.10 -12.50 -4.99
CA GLY A 44 7.51 -12.14 -4.76
C GLY A 44 8.39 -11.98 -6.01
N VAL A 45 7.93 -12.31 -7.22
CA VAL A 45 8.69 -12.15 -8.47
C VAL A 45 7.98 -11.25 -9.49
N THR A 46 7.15 -10.32 -9.00
CA THR A 46 6.41 -9.37 -9.83
C THR A 46 7.06 -7.99 -9.86
N GLU A 47 6.75 -7.18 -10.88
CA GLU A 47 7.10 -5.76 -10.94
C GLU A 47 6.65 -4.96 -9.70
N ARG A 48 5.55 -5.37 -9.05
CA ARG A 48 5.11 -4.76 -7.79
C ARG A 48 6.13 -4.99 -6.68
N GLN A 49 6.73 -6.18 -6.61
CA GLN A 49 7.79 -6.48 -5.66
C GLN A 49 9.07 -5.70 -5.98
N SER A 50 9.48 -5.66 -7.25
CA SER A 50 10.63 -4.86 -7.70
C SER A 50 10.47 -3.38 -7.34
N THR A 51 9.29 -2.81 -7.58
CA THR A 51 8.97 -1.42 -7.22
C THR A 51 9.02 -1.20 -5.71
N LYS A 52 8.54 -2.15 -4.91
CA LYS A 52 8.60 -2.08 -3.44
C LYS A 52 10.03 -2.05 -2.93
N GLU A 53 10.89 -2.89 -3.49
CA GLU A 53 12.31 -2.95 -3.14
C GLU A 53 13.05 -1.68 -3.56
N LEU A 54 12.74 -1.15 -4.74
CA LEU A 54 13.24 0.15 -5.20
C LEU A 54 12.84 1.29 -4.26
N LEU A 55 11.56 1.38 -3.88
CA LEU A 55 11.13 2.43 -2.95
C LEU A 55 11.83 2.29 -1.59
N ALA A 56 12.02 1.06 -1.10
CA ALA A 56 12.74 0.82 0.15
C ALA A 56 14.22 1.21 0.07
N SER A 57 14.87 1.04 -1.09
CA SER A 57 16.26 1.46 -1.28
C SER A 57 16.38 2.98 -1.38
N LEU A 58 15.46 3.64 -2.09
CA LEU A 58 15.42 5.10 -2.24
C LEU A 58 15.07 5.82 -0.93
N GLU A 59 14.19 5.26 -0.09
CA GLU A 59 13.85 5.82 1.21
C GLU A 59 15.07 6.01 2.12
N ARG A 60 16.12 5.16 1.98
CA ARG A 60 17.37 5.31 2.71
C ARG A 60 18.19 6.52 2.26
N GLN A 61 18.07 6.90 0.99
CA GLN A 61 18.77 8.05 0.40
C GLN A 61 17.97 9.35 0.56
N TYR A 62 16.64 9.24 0.50
CA TYR A 62 15.70 10.35 0.58
C TYR A 62 14.71 10.11 1.74
N PRO A 63 14.98 10.67 2.94
CA PRO A 63 14.09 10.49 4.08
C PRO A 63 12.65 10.96 3.80
N ALA A 64 11.68 10.20 4.31
CA ALA A 64 10.24 10.42 4.16
C ALA A 64 9.76 10.41 2.70
N LEU A 65 10.44 9.68 1.81
CA LEU A 65 10.09 9.60 0.39
C LEU A 65 8.65 9.08 0.20
N ARG A 66 8.27 8.01 0.90
CA ARG A 66 6.91 7.46 0.82
C ARG A 66 5.84 8.47 1.25
N GLU A 67 6.07 9.23 2.31
CA GLU A 67 5.16 10.28 2.77
C GLU A 67 5.03 11.40 1.75
N LYS A 68 6.17 11.82 1.18
CA LYS A 68 6.21 12.84 0.13
C LYS A 68 5.45 12.41 -1.12
N ILE A 69 5.59 11.14 -1.54
CA ILE A 69 4.84 10.57 -2.67
C ILE A 69 3.35 10.58 -2.37
N VAL A 70 2.92 10.06 -1.22
CA VAL A 70 1.50 10.05 -0.84
C VAL A 70 0.94 11.46 -0.80
N GLY A 71 1.66 12.41 -0.18
CA GLY A 71 1.25 13.80 -0.13
C GLY A 71 1.18 14.46 -1.51
N ALA A 72 2.08 14.13 -2.42
CA ALA A 72 2.03 14.61 -3.80
C ALA A 72 0.81 14.07 -4.54
N LEU A 73 0.47 12.79 -4.36
CA LEU A 73 -0.72 12.19 -4.96
C LEU A 73 -2.01 12.85 -4.45
N GLN A 74 -2.08 13.15 -3.15
CA GLN A 74 -3.22 13.86 -2.54
C GLN A 74 -3.40 15.28 -3.11
N ARG A 75 -2.30 16.02 -3.31
CA ARG A 75 -2.35 17.40 -3.82
C ARG A 75 -2.44 17.47 -5.34
N GLY A 76 -2.11 16.39 -6.04
CA GLY A 76 -2.04 16.34 -7.51
C GLY A 76 -3.38 16.34 -8.22
N GLY A 77 -4.52 16.38 -7.50
CA GLY A 77 -5.86 16.35 -8.11
C GLY A 77 -6.17 15.04 -8.84
N ILE A 78 -5.51 13.95 -8.45
CA ILE A 78 -5.68 12.65 -9.10
C ILE A 78 -7.03 12.07 -8.66
N SER A 79 -7.91 11.80 -9.62
CA SER A 79 -9.23 11.24 -9.34
C SER A 79 -9.14 9.96 -8.52
N GLY A 80 -9.81 9.93 -7.37
CA GLY A 80 -9.78 8.79 -6.46
C GLY A 80 -8.47 8.61 -5.71
N TRP A 81 -7.70 9.67 -5.46
CA TRP A 81 -6.59 9.70 -4.50
C TRP A 81 -6.87 10.66 -3.35
#